data_AF-A0A2L0TU77-F1
#
_entry.id   AF-A0A2L0TU77-F1
#
_cell.length_a   1.000
_cell.length_b   1.000
_cell.length_c   1.000
_cell.angle_alpha   90.00
_cell.angle_beta   90.00
_cell.angle_gamma   90.00
#
_symmetry.space_group_name_H-M   'P 1'
#
loop_
_entity.id
_entity.type
_entity.pdbx_description
1 polymer ?
#
loop_
_entity_poly.entity_id
_entity_poly.type
_entity_poly.pdbx_seq_one_letter_code
_entity_poly.pdbx_strand_id
1 'polypeptide(L)'
;MAKADERRQFRFALVKDILRCESVRKLPHDHKKRLFRLLANGWSITDTPPDTSRIRALEKAASDARRLRAALDGLDPKDAASLDFNYSQTIPLSTRLLALEELAHDADALARVIKGEQADIMRLRKRQTAKGLANTLSMFGIPFSTRNDWDVDECNVTTAMRCVMFAMLEAGATKLNWGTTAAIIKLGFQMLTDPSQEKAVFSEGKISVTAGDAENFRLFLREAPEFNGIKLVE
;
A
#
# COMPACT_ATOMS: atom_id res chain seq x y z
N MET A 1 16.95 -27.76 -1.32
CA MET A 1 17.99 -27.34 -0.35
C MET A 1 18.90 -26.24 -0.90
N ALA A 2 19.28 -26.26 -2.18
CA ALA A 2 20.13 -25.22 -2.81
C ALA A 2 19.76 -23.75 -2.53
N LYS A 3 18.46 -23.37 -2.60
CA LYS A 3 18.02 -21.98 -2.38
C LYS A 3 18.32 -21.41 -0.98
N ALA A 4 18.32 -22.25 0.05
CA ALA A 4 18.58 -21.79 1.42
C ALA A 4 20.08 -21.55 1.64
N ASP A 5 20.91 -22.41 1.06
CA ASP A 5 22.37 -22.31 1.13
C ASP A 5 22.89 -21.14 0.28
N GLU A 6 22.35 -20.95 -0.93
CA GLU A 6 22.61 -19.77 -1.76
C GLU A 6 22.26 -18.47 -1.04
N ARG A 7 21.10 -18.43 -0.35
CA ARG A 7 20.68 -17.26 0.43
C ARG A 7 21.63 -16.98 1.60
N ARG A 8 22.11 -18.03 2.28
CA ARG A 8 23.09 -17.91 3.37
C ARG A 8 24.44 -17.43 2.87
N GLN A 9 24.92 -17.96 1.75
CA GLN A 9 26.18 -17.55 1.12
C GLN A 9 26.11 -16.08 0.67
N PHE A 10 25.01 -15.69 0.01
CA PHE A 10 24.78 -14.30 -0.40
C PHE A 10 24.73 -13.36 0.81
N ARG A 11 24.01 -13.73 1.88
CA ARG A 11 23.98 -12.98 3.13
C ARG A 11 25.39 -12.78 3.71
N PHE A 12 26.19 -13.84 3.76
CA PHE A 12 27.54 -13.77 4.31
C PHE A 12 28.45 -12.86 3.47
N ALA A 13 28.42 -12.99 2.14
CA ALA A 13 29.15 -12.12 1.23
C ALA A 13 28.75 -10.65 1.43
N LEU A 14 27.44 -10.37 1.49
CA LEU A 14 26.90 -9.02 1.67
C LEU A 14 27.34 -8.39 3.00
N VAL A 15 27.30 -9.15 4.11
CA VAL A 15 27.78 -8.67 5.41
C VAL A 15 29.27 -8.35 5.36
N LYS A 16 30.06 -9.23 4.73
CA LYS A 16 31.52 -9.04 4.58
C LYS A 16 31.84 -7.78 3.79
N ASP A 17 31.10 -7.51 2.72
CA ASP A 17 31.30 -6.34 1.88
C ASP A 17 30.89 -5.05 2.61
N ILE A 18 29.74 -5.05 3.31
CA ILE A 18 29.33 -3.92 4.15
C ILE A 18 30.38 -3.59 5.21
N LEU A 19 30.97 -4.61 5.85
CA LEU A 19 32.00 -4.40 6.88
C LEU A 19 33.33 -3.86 6.33
N ARG A 20 33.58 -4.01 5.02
CA ARG A 20 34.78 -3.52 4.34
C ARG A 20 34.67 -2.05 3.91
N CYS A 21 33.45 -1.55 3.69
CA CYS A 21 33.19 -0.16 3.33
C CYS A 21 33.77 0.80 4.38
N GLU A 22 34.36 1.91 3.95
CA GLU A 22 35.09 2.83 4.82
C GLU A 22 34.17 3.44 5.89
N SER A 23 32.98 3.85 5.50
CA SER A 23 31.94 4.41 6.37
C SER A 23 31.55 3.46 7.52
N VAL A 24 31.53 2.15 7.28
CA VAL A 24 31.19 1.14 8.30
C VAL A 24 32.42 0.66 9.05
N ARG A 25 33.57 0.51 8.37
CA ARG A 25 34.82 0.03 8.96
C ARG A 25 35.27 0.88 10.14
N LYS A 26 35.11 2.20 10.03
CA LYS A 26 35.44 3.18 11.08
C LYS A 26 34.52 3.13 12.31
N LEU A 27 33.36 2.48 12.21
CA LEU A 27 32.42 2.40 13.34
C LEU A 27 32.97 1.48 14.46
N PRO A 28 32.73 1.83 15.73
CA PRO A 28 32.94 0.95 16.88
C PRO A 28 32.19 -0.38 16.72
N HIS A 29 32.70 -1.44 17.36
CA HIS A 29 32.10 -2.78 17.27
C HIS A 29 30.62 -2.81 17.69
N ASP A 30 30.27 -2.10 18.76
CA ASP A 30 28.90 -2.05 19.24
C ASP A 30 27.97 -1.28 18.30
N HIS A 31 28.49 -0.25 17.62
CA HIS A 31 27.75 0.47 16.57
C HIS A 31 27.52 -0.42 15.35
N LYS A 32 28.50 -1.25 14.94
CA LYS A 32 28.31 -2.24 13.87
C LYS A 32 27.21 -3.24 14.22
N LYS A 33 27.22 -3.80 15.44
CA LYS A 33 26.15 -4.69 15.92
C LYS A 33 24.78 -4.01 15.89
N ARG A 34 24.70 -2.75 16.34
CA ARG A 34 23.46 -1.98 16.34
C ARG A 34 22.96 -1.68 14.92
N LEU A 35 23.87 -1.34 13.99
CA LEU A 35 23.55 -1.13 12.58
C LEU A 35 22.89 -2.37 11.98
N PHE A 36 23.52 -3.55 12.08
CA PHE A 36 22.95 -4.78 11.52
C PHE A 36 21.63 -5.16 12.17
N ARG A 37 21.46 -4.92 13.48
CA ARG A 37 20.17 -5.13 14.16
C ARG A 37 19.07 -4.21 13.63
N LEU A 38 19.38 -2.93 13.42
CA LEU A 38 18.42 -1.96 12.90
C LEU A 38 18.10 -2.23 11.43
N LEU A 39 19.08 -2.61 10.61
CA LEU A 39 18.85 -3.00 9.22
C LEU A 39 18.01 -4.28 9.11
N ALA A 40 18.28 -5.29 9.93
CA ALA A 40 17.52 -6.54 9.93
C ALA A 40 16.03 -6.33 10.23
N ASN A 41 15.71 -5.34 11.06
CA ASN A 41 14.33 -4.95 11.40
C ASN A 41 13.80 -3.76 10.58
N GLY A 42 14.63 -3.18 9.71
CA GLY A 42 14.36 -1.92 9.03
C GLY A 42 13.47 -2.07 7.80
N TRP A 43 13.25 -3.31 7.34
CA TRP A 43 12.35 -3.63 6.23
C TRP A 43 11.12 -4.35 6.73
N SER A 44 9.98 -3.66 6.75
CA SER A 44 8.70 -4.20 7.23
C SER A 44 7.62 -4.22 6.16
N ILE A 45 7.99 -4.16 4.88
CA ILE A 45 7.03 -4.39 3.79
C ILE A 45 6.77 -5.88 3.75
N THR A 46 5.92 -6.34 4.66
CA THR A 46 5.19 -7.59 4.46
C THR A 46 4.24 -7.32 3.31
N ASP A 47 4.28 -8.16 2.29
CA ASP A 47 3.26 -8.21 1.24
C ASP A 47 1.95 -8.58 1.94
N THR A 48 1.27 -7.60 2.55
CA THR A 48 -0.08 -7.82 3.04
C THR A 48 -0.88 -8.11 1.79
N PRO A 49 -1.42 -9.33 1.66
CA PRO A 49 -2.11 -9.70 0.46
C PRO A 49 -3.24 -8.70 0.27
N PRO A 50 -3.41 -8.12 -0.93
CA PRO A 50 -4.56 -7.29 -1.21
C PRO A 50 -5.83 -8.08 -0.83
N ASP A 51 -6.86 -7.41 -0.32
CA ASP A 51 -8.16 -7.99 0.06
C ASP A 51 -8.94 -8.40 -1.21
N THR A 52 -8.30 -9.27 -1.99
CA THR A 52 -8.72 -9.79 -3.27
C THR A 52 -9.98 -10.61 -3.14
N SER A 53 -10.18 -11.27 -1.99
CA SER A 53 -11.42 -11.93 -1.63
C SER A 53 -12.60 -10.96 -1.60
N ARG A 54 -12.46 -9.87 -0.83
CA ARG A 54 -13.55 -8.87 -0.69
C ARG A 54 -13.80 -8.13 -1.98
N ILE A 55 -12.74 -7.74 -2.69
CA ILE A 55 -12.84 -7.09 -4.01
C ILE A 55 -13.59 -8.00 -4.99
N ARG A 56 -13.19 -9.28 -5.12
CA ARG A 56 -13.86 -10.23 -6.02
C ARG A 56 -15.32 -10.47 -5.63
N ALA A 57 -15.62 -10.52 -4.33
CA ALA A 57 -16.99 -10.67 -3.86
C ALA A 57 -17.87 -9.49 -4.27
N LEU A 58 -17.36 -8.26 -4.14
CA LEU A 58 -18.06 -7.04 -4.58
C LEU A 58 -18.25 -6.98 -6.10
N GLU A 59 -17.20 -7.27 -6.87
CA GLU A 59 -17.30 -7.32 -8.35
C GLU A 59 -18.30 -8.38 -8.81
N LYS A 60 -18.32 -9.54 -8.13
CA LYS A 60 -19.30 -10.59 -8.40
C LYS A 60 -20.73 -10.13 -8.06
N ALA A 61 -20.93 -9.51 -6.90
CA ALA A 61 -22.23 -8.97 -6.52
C ALA A 61 -22.74 -7.95 -7.55
N ALA A 62 -21.87 -7.05 -8.04
CA ALA A 62 -22.23 -6.10 -9.09
C ALA A 62 -22.56 -6.78 -10.43
N SER A 63 -21.81 -7.81 -10.81
CA SER A 63 -22.11 -8.62 -12.00
C SER A 63 -23.46 -9.35 -11.87
N ASP A 64 -23.71 -9.98 -10.74
CA ASP A 64 -24.93 -10.77 -10.51
C ASP A 64 -26.16 -9.84 -10.44
N ALA A 65 -26.05 -8.66 -9.83
CA ALA A 65 -27.10 -7.65 -9.81
C ALA A 65 -27.46 -7.15 -11.23
N ARG A 66 -26.46 -6.88 -12.08
CA ARG A 66 -26.68 -6.52 -13.50
C ARG A 66 -27.37 -7.64 -14.28
N ARG A 67 -26.96 -8.89 -14.09
CA ARG A 67 -27.56 -10.05 -14.75
C ARG A 67 -29.00 -10.24 -14.32
N LEU A 68 -29.28 -10.15 -13.02
CA LEU A 68 -30.63 -10.28 -12.49
C LEU A 68 -31.54 -9.15 -12.99
N ARG A 69 -31.03 -7.91 -13.02
CA ARG A 69 -31.76 -6.78 -13.60
C ARG A 69 -32.10 -7.04 -15.06
N ALA A 70 -31.13 -7.44 -15.88
CA ALA A 70 -31.36 -7.70 -17.31
C ALA A 70 -32.38 -8.84 -17.54
N ALA A 71 -32.34 -9.88 -16.69
CA ALA A 71 -33.32 -10.97 -16.75
C ALA A 71 -34.73 -10.51 -16.39
N LEU A 72 -34.87 -9.65 -15.38
CA LEU A 72 -36.16 -9.10 -14.95
C LEU A 72 -36.70 -8.05 -15.93
N ASP A 73 -35.83 -7.25 -16.54
CA ASP A 73 -36.18 -6.24 -17.54
C ASP A 73 -36.61 -6.88 -18.88
N GLY A 74 -36.09 -8.07 -19.18
CA GLY A 74 -36.45 -8.86 -20.35
C GLY A 74 -37.72 -9.72 -20.21
N LEU A 75 -38.46 -9.61 -19.11
CA LEU A 75 -39.70 -10.34 -18.92
C LEU A 75 -40.81 -9.82 -19.85
N ASP A 76 -41.68 -10.71 -20.31
CA ASP A 76 -42.89 -10.31 -21.02
C ASP A 76 -43.78 -9.45 -20.10
N PRO A 77 -44.49 -8.43 -20.62
CA PRO A 77 -45.32 -7.54 -19.79
C PRO A 77 -46.38 -8.28 -18.95
N LYS A 78 -46.87 -9.42 -19.45
CA LYS A 78 -47.82 -10.28 -18.73
C LYS A 78 -47.17 -10.95 -17.51
N ASP A 79 -45.93 -11.41 -17.66
CA ASP A 79 -45.19 -12.09 -16.60
C ASP A 79 -44.71 -11.08 -15.55
N ALA A 80 -44.27 -9.90 -15.98
CA ALA A 80 -43.96 -8.77 -15.11
C ALA A 80 -45.18 -8.36 -14.26
N ALA A 81 -46.36 -8.20 -14.89
CA ALA A 81 -47.60 -7.89 -14.18
C ALA A 81 -48.04 -9.02 -13.23
N SER A 82 -47.85 -10.28 -13.63
CA SER A 82 -48.13 -11.45 -12.79
C SER A 82 -47.22 -11.49 -11.56
N LEU A 83 -45.94 -11.16 -11.69
CA LEU A 83 -45.00 -11.06 -10.59
C LEU A 83 -45.42 -9.99 -9.57
N ASP A 84 -45.76 -8.79 -10.03
CA ASP A 84 -46.24 -7.73 -9.13
C ASP A 84 -47.57 -8.07 -8.47
N PHE A 85 -48.48 -8.75 -9.17
CA PHE A 85 -49.75 -9.19 -8.61
C PHE A 85 -49.56 -10.27 -7.53
N ASN A 86 -48.82 -11.33 -7.85
CA ASN A 86 -48.60 -12.47 -6.94
C ASN A 86 -47.76 -12.10 -5.72
N TYR A 87 -46.88 -11.11 -5.85
CA TYR A 87 -46.04 -10.61 -4.77
C TYR A 87 -46.38 -9.17 -4.38
N SER A 88 -47.65 -8.81 -4.42
CA SER A 88 -48.15 -7.45 -4.11
C SER A 88 -47.80 -6.95 -2.69
N GLN A 89 -47.45 -7.85 -1.77
CA GLN A 89 -47.00 -7.51 -0.42
C GLN A 89 -45.54 -7.05 -0.34
N THR A 90 -44.82 -7.09 -1.45
CA THR A 90 -43.39 -6.73 -1.55
C THR A 90 -43.21 -5.50 -2.43
N ILE A 91 -41.99 -4.95 -2.49
CA ILE A 91 -41.70 -3.81 -3.35
C ILE A 91 -41.98 -4.13 -4.84
N PRO A 92 -42.56 -3.18 -5.60
CA PRO A 92 -42.84 -3.36 -7.02
C PRO A 92 -41.60 -3.73 -7.83
N LEU A 93 -41.79 -4.43 -8.94
CA LEU A 93 -40.73 -4.83 -9.86
C LEU A 93 -39.90 -3.64 -10.33
N SER A 94 -40.53 -2.50 -10.62
CA SER A 94 -39.85 -1.25 -10.99
C SER A 94 -38.87 -0.78 -9.90
N THR A 95 -39.29 -0.83 -8.63
CA THR A 95 -38.44 -0.50 -7.48
C THR A 95 -37.32 -1.51 -7.28
N ARG A 96 -37.56 -2.80 -7.54
CA ARG A 96 -36.51 -3.85 -7.50
C ARG A 96 -35.45 -3.63 -8.58
N LEU A 97 -35.86 -3.27 -9.80
CA LEU A 97 -34.93 -2.99 -10.89
C LEU A 97 -34.02 -1.81 -10.54
N LEU A 98 -34.57 -0.76 -9.93
CA LEU A 98 -33.80 0.37 -9.41
C LEU A 98 -32.82 -0.06 -8.31
N ALA A 99 -33.28 -0.84 -7.33
CA ALA A 99 -32.42 -1.32 -6.24
C ALA A 99 -31.28 -2.22 -6.75
N LEU A 100 -31.50 -3.01 -7.81
CA LEU A 100 -30.45 -3.81 -8.45
C LEU A 100 -29.43 -2.94 -9.19
N GLU A 101 -29.87 -1.82 -9.78
CA GLU A 101 -28.98 -0.84 -10.40
C GLU A 101 -28.12 -0.11 -9.36
N GLU A 102 -28.73 0.35 -8.26
CA GLU A 102 -28.03 0.95 -7.12
C GLU A 102 -27.03 -0.03 -6.50
N LEU A 103 -27.45 -1.28 -6.23
CA LEU A 103 -26.56 -2.31 -5.69
C LEU A 103 -25.36 -2.57 -6.60
N ALA A 104 -25.57 -2.64 -7.92
CA ALA A 104 -24.48 -2.83 -8.86
C ALA A 104 -23.50 -1.65 -8.85
N HIS A 105 -24.02 -0.43 -8.80
CA HIS A 105 -23.23 0.79 -8.72
C HIS A 105 -22.40 0.85 -7.44
N ASP A 106 -23.04 0.64 -6.29
CA ASP A 106 -22.41 0.72 -4.97
C ASP A 106 -21.33 -0.35 -4.79
N ALA A 107 -21.61 -1.59 -5.24
CA ALA A 107 -20.64 -2.67 -5.18
C ALA A 107 -19.41 -2.40 -6.06
N ASP A 108 -19.60 -1.90 -7.29
CA ASP A 108 -18.49 -1.48 -8.17
C ASP A 108 -17.70 -0.30 -7.56
N ALA A 109 -18.39 0.67 -6.95
CA ALA A 109 -17.77 1.83 -6.30
C ALA A 109 -16.93 1.42 -5.08
N LEU A 110 -17.47 0.60 -4.18
CA LEU A 110 -16.76 0.07 -3.02
C LEU A 110 -15.54 -0.76 -3.41
N ALA A 111 -15.64 -1.57 -4.46
CA ALA A 111 -14.51 -2.34 -4.97
C ALA A 111 -13.37 -1.44 -5.45
N ARG A 112 -13.66 -0.30 -6.08
CA ARG A 112 -12.66 0.69 -6.49
C ARG A 112 -12.01 1.35 -5.28
N VAL A 113 -12.81 1.84 -4.33
CA VAL A 113 -12.32 2.47 -3.10
C VAL A 113 -11.34 1.55 -2.36
N ILE A 114 -11.70 0.28 -2.16
CA ILE A 114 -10.83 -0.69 -1.47
C ILE A 114 -9.52 -0.90 -2.24
N LYS A 115 -9.55 -0.95 -3.58
CA LYS A 115 -8.34 -1.06 -4.41
C LYS A 115 -7.45 0.19 -4.25
N GLY A 116 -8.05 1.39 -4.30
CA GLY A 116 -7.34 2.65 -4.11
C GLY A 116 -6.69 2.76 -2.74
N GLU A 117 -7.43 2.46 -1.68
CA GLU A 117 -6.95 2.45 -0.29
C GLU A 117 -5.77 1.49 -0.10
N GLN A 118 -5.86 0.27 -0.69
CA GLN A 118 -4.76 -0.69 -0.62
C GLN A 118 -3.50 -0.19 -1.34
N ALA A 119 -3.66 0.42 -2.51
CA ALA A 119 -2.55 1.01 -3.24
C ALA A 119 -1.88 2.12 -2.41
N ASP A 120 -2.68 2.94 -1.72
CA ASP A 120 -2.18 3.99 -0.84
C ASP A 120 -1.48 3.44 0.40
N ILE A 121 -2.04 2.44 1.07
CA ILE A 121 -1.41 1.78 2.22
C ILE A 121 -0.06 1.21 1.82
N MET A 122 0.03 0.51 0.68
CA MET A 122 1.30 -0.01 0.17
C MET A 122 2.30 1.11 -0.10
N ARG A 123 1.86 2.19 -0.74
CA ARG A 123 2.71 3.37 -1.02
C ARG A 123 3.21 4.02 0.26
N LEU A 124 2.36 4.20 1.25
CA LEU A 124 2.71 4.80 2.55
C LEU A 124 3.67 3.93 3.34
N ARG A 125 3.43 2.61 3.40
CA ARG A 125 4.36 1.66 4.05
C ARG A 125 5.73 1.68 3.38
N LYS A 126 5.77 1.73 2.05
CA LYS A 126 7.04 1.85 1.30
C LYS A 126 7.77 3.15 1.63
N ARG A 127 7.06 4.28 1.70
CA ARG A 127 7.62 5.58 2.11
C ARG A 127 8.17 5.55 3.53
N GLN A 128 7.39 5.04 4.48
CA GLN A 128 7.78 4.95 5.89
C GLN A 128 8.99 4.04 6.08
N THR A 129 9.02 2.89 5.41
CA THR A 129 10.16 1.95 5.42
C THR A 129 11.40 2.61 4.84
N ALA A 130 11.27 3.26 3.67
CA ALA A 130 12.38 3.98 3.04
C ALA A 130 12.94 5.10 3.92
N LYS A 131 12.06 5.88 4.58
CA LYS A 131 12.46 6.91 5.55
C LYS A 131 13.18 6.30 6.76
N GLY A 132 12.67 5.20 7.31
CA GLY A 132 13.30 4.49 8.42
C GLY A 132 14.70 3.98 8.10
N LEU A 133 14.89 3.43 6.89
CA LEU A 133 16.20 3.03 6.40
C LEU A 133 17.13 4.23 6.20
N ALA A 134 16.66 5.32 5.58
CA ALA A 134 17.46 6.53 5.41
C ALA A 134 17.89 7.14 6.75
N ASN A 135 17.00 7.17 7.74
CA ASN A 135 17.34 7.57 9.12
C ASN A 135 18.42 6.66 9.73
N THR A 136 18.33 5.36 9.50
CA THR A 136 19.36 4.41 9.97
C THR A 136 20.70 4.70 9.31
N LEU A 137 20.74 4.89 7.99
CA LEU A 137 21.97 5.23 7.26
C LEU A 137 22.57 6.55 7.77
N SER A 138 21.75 7.58 7.96
CA SER A 138 22.14 8.87 8.52
C SER A 138 22.71 8.73 9.93
N MET A 139 22.06 7.97 10.80
CA MET A 139 22.47 7.73 12.20
C MET A 139 23.88 7.14 12.30
N PHE A 140 24.27 6.29 11.34
CA PHE A 140 25.60 5.67 11.30
C PHE A 140 26.58 6.37 10.37
N GLY A 141 26.24 7.56 9.86
CA GLY A 141 27.12 8.35 9.00
C GLY A 141 27.41 7.71 7.65
N ILE A 142 26.55 6.81 7.17
CA ILE A 142 26.67 6.18 5.87
C ILE A 142 26.12 7.15 4.81
N PRO A 143 26.89 7.58 3.80
CA PRO A 143 26.39 8.43 2.74
C PRO A 143 25.28 7.73 1.94
N PHE A 144 24.19 8.45 1.63
CA PHE A 144 23.09 7.92 0.83
C PHE A 144 22.45 8.97 -0.09
N SER A 145 22.97 10.20 -0.10
CA SER A 145 22.71 11.16 -1.17
C SER A 145 23.57 10.75 -2.37
N THR A 146 22.95 10.47 -3.50
CA THR A 146 23.56 9.92 -4.73
C THR A 146 24.75 10.72 -5.30
N ARG A 147 25.09 11.89 -4.74
CA ARG A 147 26.19 12.76 -5.17
C ARG A 147 27.48 12.61 -4.35
N ASN A 148 27.44 11.97 -3.18
CA ASN A 148 28.54 11.92 -2.20
C ASN A 148 28.85 10.49 -1.70
N ASP A 149 28.42 9.45 -2.42
CA ASP A 149 28.79 8.08 -2.07
C ASP A 149 30.19 7.82 -2.65
N TRP A 150 31.22 7.76 -1.79
CA TRP A 150 32.61 7.57 -2.20
C TRP A 150 33.03 6.10 -2.20
N ASP A 151 32.23 5.22 -1.58
CA ASP A 151 32.43 3.77 -1.51
C ASP A 151 31.61 3.07 -2.62
N VAL A 152 31.92 3.40 -3.87
CA VAL A 152 31.27 2.84 -5.06
C VAL A 152 32.17 1.75 -5.64
N ASP A 153 31.65 0.54 -5.84
CA ASP A 153 32.41 -0.52 -6.51
C ASP A 153 32.39 -0.36 -8.05
N GLU A 154 33.13 -1.22 -8.75
CA GLU A 154 33.19 -1.26 -10.23
C GLU A 154 31.82 -1.41 -10.89
N CYS A 155 30.80 -1.88 -10.16
CA CYS A 155 29.42 -2.05 -10.61
C CYS A 155 28.47 -0.91 -10.19
N ASN A 156 29.00 0.21 -9.70
CA ASN A 156 28.21 1.34 -9.18
C ASN A 156 27.34 1.01 -7.94
N VAL A 157 27.67 -0.05 -7.20
CA VAL A 157 26.95 -0.44 -5.99
C VAL A 157 27.56 0.27 -4.79
N THR A 158 26.72 1.01 -4.07
CA THR A 158 27.16 1.80 -2.92
C THR A 158 26.95 1.11 -1.58
N THR A 159 27.57 1.63 -0.52
CA THR A 159 27.38 1.12 0.85
C THR A 159 25.92 1.17 1.27
N ALA A 160 25.22 2.28 1.00
CA ALA A 160 23.80 2.41 1.25
C ALA A 160 22.98 1.34 0.51
N MET A 161 23.30 1.07 -0.76
CA MET A 161 22.63 0.03 -1.55
C MET A 161 22.82 -1.36 -0.94
N ARG A 162 24.03 -1.69 -0.44
CA ARG A 162 24.30 -2.95 0.26
C ARG A 162 23.53 -3.06 1.58
N CYS A 163 23.46 -1.98 2.37
CA CYS A 163 22.68 -1.96 3.61
C CYS A 163 21.18 -2.16 3.38
N VAL A 164 20.62 -1.53 2.35
CA VAL A 164 19.21 -1.73 1.97
C VAL A 164 18.96 -3.15 1.43
N MET A 165 19.89 -3.68 0.62
CA MET A 165 19.84 -5.07 0.17
C MET A 165 19.82 -6.04 1.35
N PHE A 166 20.63 -5.78 2.38
CA PHE A 166 20.67 -6.60 3.59
C PHE A 166 19.35 -6.53 4.35
N ALA A 167 18.76 -5.34 4.50
CA ALA A 167 17.45 -5.19 5.14
C ALA A 167 16.35 -5.98 4.40
N MET A 168 16.29 -5.86 3.06
CA MET A 168 15.35 -6.64 2.23
C MET A 168 15.57 -8.15 2.38
N LEU A 169 16.84 -8.58 2.41
CA LEU A 169 17.21 -9.98 2.55
C LEU A 169 16.80 -10.55 3.93
N GLU A 170 17.04 -9.83 5.03
CA GLU A 170 16.64 -10.31 6.36
C GLU A 170 15.12 -10.37 6.51
N ALA A 171 14.38 -9.46 5.87
CA ALA A 171 12.92 -9.45 5.89
C ALA A 171 12.26 -10.48 4.94
N GLY A 172 13.02 -11.39 4.35
CA GLY A 172 12.46 -12.47 3.55
C GLY A 172 12.10 -12.09 2.11
N ALA A 173 12.51 -10.93 1.60
CA ALA A 173 12.21 -10.52 0.23
C ALA A 173 12.71 -11.57 -0.78
N THR A 174 11.88 -11.86 -1.78
CA THR A 174 12.13 -12.88 -2.81
C THR A 174 12.76 -12.29 -4.08
N LYS A 175 12.50 -11.01 -4.35
CA LYS A 175 13.04 -10.27 -5.50
C LYS A 175 14.05 -9.23 -5.03
N LEU A 176 15.32 -9.60 -5.04
CA LEU A 176 16.44 -8.75 -4.67
C LEU A 176 17.06 -8.16 -5.94
N ASN A 177 17.09 -6.83 -6.07
CA ASN A 177 17.78 -6.17 -7.18
C ASN A 177 18.36 -4.81 -6.76
N TRP A 178 19.46 -4.42 -7.40
CA TRP A 178 20.17 -3.17 -7.09
C TRP A 178 19.41 -1.91 -7.51
N GLY A 179 18.62 -1.95 -8.59
CA GLY A 179 17.78 -0.80 -8.99
C GLY A 179 16.71 -0.45 -7.96
N THR A 180 16.21 -1.44 -7.23
CA THR A 180 15.19 -1.33 -6.19
C THR A 180 15.81 -0.74 -4.94
N THR A 181 17.01 -1.19 -4.55
CA THR A 181 17.73 -0.57 -3.43
C THR A 181 18.03 0.90 -3.70
N ALA A 182 18.48 1.24 -4.91
CA ALA A 182 18.67 2.64 -5.33
C ALA A 182 17.37 3.45 -5.28
N ALA A 183 16.25 2.91 -5.77
CA ALA A 183 14.95 3.58 -5.71
C ALA A 183 14.44 3.81 -4.27
N ILE A 184 14.66 2.85 -3.37
CA ILE A 184 14.32 2.98 -1.94
C ILE A 184 15.17 4.08 -1.30
N ILE A 185 16.47 4.12 -1.57
CA ILE A 185 17.37 5.15 -1.04
C ILE A 185 16.93 6.53 -1.51
N LYS A 186 16.66 6.69 -2.81
CA LYS A 186 16.17 7.96 -3.37
C LYS A 186 14.85 8.39 -2.73
N LEU A 187 13.91 7.45 -2.53
CA LEU A 187 12.65 7.73 -1.85
C LEU A 187 12.86 8.14 -0.39
N GLY A 188 13.73 7.43 0.34
CA GLY A 188 14.06 7.74 1.72
C GLY A 188 14.72 9.11 1.87
N PHE A 189 15.64 9.46 0.96
CA PHE A 189 16.24 10.79 0.89
C PHE A 189 15.19 11.87 0.65
N GLN A 190 14.33 11.69 -0.36
CA GLN A 190 13.21 12.62 -0.63
C GLN A 190 12.31 12.80 0.60
N MET A 191 12.01 11.73 1.31
CA MET A 191 11.20 11.77 2.54
C MET A 191 11.86 12.51 3.71
N LEU A 192 13.18 12.67 3.71
CA LEU A 192 13.91 13.44 4.72
C LEU A 192 14.10 14.90 4.30
N THR A 193 14.16 15.19 3.00
CA THR A 193 14.46 16.53 2.49
C THR A 193 13.23 17.35 2.09
N ASP A 194 12.08 16.69 1.87
CA ASP A 194 10.85 17.34 1.43
C ASP A 194 9.70 17.07 2.42
N PRO A 195 9.36 18.05 3.28
CA PRO A 195 8.26 17.94 4.25
C PRO A 195 6.88 17.71 3.60
N SER A 196 6.70 18.06 2.32
CA SER A 196 5.44 17.83 1.61
C SER A 196 5.18 16.34 1.34
N GLN A 197 6.23 15.51 1.32
CA GLN A 197 6.12 14.06 1.10
C GLN A 197 5.50 13.31 2.28
N GLU A 198 5.49 13.92 3.49
CA GLU A 198 4.82 13.37 4.67
C GLU A 198 3.29 13.52 4.60
N LYS A 199 2.77 14.42 3.78
CA LYS A 199 1.32 14.57 3.59
C LYS A 199 0.79 13.35 2.82
N ALA A 200 0.23 12.40 3.57
CA ALA A 200 -0.50 11.26 3.01
C ALA A 200 -1.78 11.78 2.32
N VAL A 201 -1.75 11.85 0.99
CA VAL A 201 -2.94 12.14 0.19
C VAL A 201 -3.47 10.82 -0.36
N PHE A 202 -4.55 10.32 0.25
CA PHE A 202 -5.30 9.18 -0.28
C PHE A 202 -5.90 9.57 -1.64
N SER A 203 -5.76 8.66 -2.59
CA SER A 203 -6.02 8.84 -4.02
C SER A 203 -7.48 8.60 -4.40
N GLU A 204 -8.21 7.83 -3.61
CA GLU A 204 -9.67 7.66 -3.72
C GLU A 204 -10.32 7.73 -2.33
N GLY A 205 -11.49 8.36 -2.24
CA GLY A 205 -12.18 8.66 -0.97
C GLY A 205 -12.22 10.14 -0.58
N LYS A 206 -11.77 11.05 -1.45
CA LYS A 206 -11.99 12.49 -1.24
C LYS A 206 -13.42 12.86 -1.66
N ILE A 207 -14.27 13.09 -0.68
CA ILE A 207 -15.46 13.91 -0.89
C ILE A 207 -14.97 15.35 -0.88
N SER A 208 -14.95 16.00 -2.04
CA SER A 208 -14.76 17.45 -2.13
C SER A 208 -16.02 18.11 -1.58
N VAL A 209 -15.93 18.62 -0.35
CA VAL A 209 -17.03 19.32 0.32
C VAL A 209 -16.64 20.78 0.48
N THR A 210 -17.58 21.69 0.26
CA THR A 210 -17.35 23.10 0.56
C THR A 210 -17.15 23.28 2.06
N ALA A 211 -16.51 24.38 2.50
CA ALA A 211 -16.24 24.62 3.91
C ALA A 211 -17.50 24.53 4.81
N GLY A 212 -18.67 24.92 4.29
CA GLY A 212 -19.95 24.80 4.98
C GLY A 212 -20.47 23.36 5.08
N ASP A 213 -20.24 22.54 4.05
CA ASP A 213 -20.65 21.13 4.05
C ASP A 213 -19.73 20.28 4.93
N ALA A 214 -18.45 20.65 5.05
CA ALA A 214 -17.48 19.98 5.89
C ALA A 214 -17.84 20.05 7.39
N GLU A 215 -18.47 21.15 7.83
CA GLU A 215 -18.88 21.33 9.22
C GLU A 215 -20.11 20.48 9.57
N ASN A 216 -21.08 20.40 8.66
CA ASN A 216 -22.24 19.51 8.78
C ASN A 216 -21.83 18.03 8.77
N PHE A 217 -20.88 17.66 7.91
CA PHE A 217 -20.36 16.28 7.86
C PHE A 217 -19.56 15.92 9.12
N ARG A 218 -18.78 16.85 9.69
CA ARG A 218 -18.08 16.64 10.97
C ARG A 218 -19.06 16.42 12.13
N LEU A 219 -20.20 17.09 12.10
CA LEU A 219 -21.28 16.89 13.08
C LEU A 219 -21.87 15.48 12.96
N PHE A 220 -22.19 15.05 11.73
CA PHE A 220 -22.67 13.69 11.44
C PHE A 220 -21.68 12.60 11.85
N LEU A 221 -20.38 12.78 11.57
CA LEU A 221 -19.32 11.84 11.95
C LEU A 221 -19.17 11.70 13.48
N ARG A 222 -19.49 12.73 14.26
CA ARG A 222 -19.53 12.64 15.74
C ARG A 222 -20.71 11.81 16.25
N GLU A 223 -21.82 11.78 15.51
CA GLU A 223 -23.03 11.05 15.87
C GLU A 223 -23.00 9.58 15.42
N ALA A 224 -22.22 9.25 14.38
CA ALA A 224 -22.07 7.89 13.86
C ALA A 224 -20.58 7.43 13.88
N PRO A 225 -20.10 6.82 14.99
CA PRO A 225 -18.68 6.56 15.21
C PRO A 225 -18.02 5.62 14.21
N GLU A 226 -18.81 4.77 13.55
CA GLU A 226 -18.34 3.87 12.49
C GLU A 226 -17.77 4.59 11.25
N PHE A 227 -18.07 5.87 11.05
CA PHE A 227 -17.60 6.66 9.90
C PHE A 227 -16.40 7.56 10.19
N ASN A 228 -15.90 7.58 11.43
CA ASN A 228 -14.77 8.43 11.87
C ASN A 228 -13.44 8.22 11.12
N GLY A 229 -13.35 7.22 10.23
CA GLY A 229 -12.21 7.01 9.34
C GLY A 229 -12.16 7.94 8.12
N ILE A 230 -13.26 8.64 7.80
CA ILE A 230 -13.36 9.49 6.59
C ILE A 230 -12.68 10.84 6.86
N LYS A 231 -11.66 11.19 6.06
CA LYS A 231 -11.03 12.53 6.08
C LYS A 231 -11.61 13.41 4.99
N LEU A 232 -12.33 14.45 5.40
CA LEU A 232 -12.81 15.51 4.52
C LEU A 232 -11.61 16.37 4.07
N VAL A 233 -11.57 16.69 2.79
CA VAL A 233 -10.56 17.58 2.21
C VAL A 233 -11.32 18.79 1.66
N GLU A 234 -11.12 19.94 2.30
CA GLU A 234 -11.59 21.25 1.85
C GLU A 234 -10.86 21.71 0.58
#